data_AF-T0ZKI1-F1
#
_entry.id   AF-T0ZKI1-F1
#
_cell.length_a   1.000
_cell.length_b   1.000
_cell.length_c   1.000
_cell.angle_alpha   90.00
_cell.angle_beta   90.00
_cell.angle_gamma   90.00
#
_symmetry.space_group_name_H-M   'P 1'
#
loop_
_entity.id
_entity.type
_entity.pdbx_description
1 polymer ?
#
loop_
_entity_poly.entity_id
_entity_poly.type
_entity_poly.pdbx_seq_one_letter_code
_entity_poly.pdbx_strand_id
1 'polypeptide(L)' 'MNKQLKPIPKFSNEAEEQVFWSKEDSTDYLDWTKAQKVVLPNLKPTTKTI' A
#
# COMPACT_ATOMS: atom_id res chain seq x y z
N MET A 1 12.12 3.41 17.50
CA MET A 1 12.00 1.94 17.33
C MET A 1 12.32 1.63 15.88
N ASN A 2 13.51 1.13 15.57
CA ASN A 2 13.89 0.81 14.19
C ASN A 2 13.22 -0.51 13.78
N LYS A 3 12.04 -0.44 13.18
CA LYS A 3 11.38 -1.63 12.60
C LYS A 3 12.13 -1.97 11.31
N GLN A 4 12.80 -3.12 11.27
CA GLN A 4 13.39 -3.65 10.04
C GLN A 4 12.24 -4.11 9.16
N LEU A 5 11.99 -3.39 8.07
CA LEU A 5 10.93 -3.72 7.13
C LEU A 5 11.39 -4.84 6.20
N LYS A 6 10.49 -5.78 5.93
CA LYS A 6 10.72 -6.82 4.94
C LYS A 6 10.78 -6.18 3.54
N PRO A 7 11.62 -6.71 2.63
CA PRO A 7 11.66 -6.21 1.26
C PRO A 7 10.30 -6.43 0.58
N ILE A 8 9.79 -5.39 -0.08
CA ILE A 8 8.53 -5.47 -0.83
C ILE A 8 8.73 -6.39 -2.04
N PRO A 9 7.86 -7.39 -2.27
CA PRO A 9 7.95 -8.26 -3.43
C PRO A 9 7.76 -7.46 -4.74
N LYS A 10 8.39 -7.91 -5.83
CA LYS A 10 8.06 -7.39 -7.17
C LYS A 10 6.84 -8.15 -7.69
N PHE A 11 5.71 -7.47 -7.83
CA PHE A 11 4.51 -8.03 -8.45
C PHE A 11 4.55 -7.79 -9.96
N SER A 12 4.08 -8.75 -10.75
CA SER A 12 4.00 -8.60 -12.20
C SER A 12 2.65 -8.03 -12.65
N ASN A 13 1.63 -8.15 -11.78
CA ASN A 13 0.27 -7.67 -12.05
C ASN A 13 -0.43 -7.19 -10.76
N GLU A 14 -1.40 -6.28 -10.91
CA GLU A 14 -2.18 -5.72 -9.80
C GLU A 14 -3.00 -6.78 -9.04
N ALA A 15 -3.53 -7.78 -9.76
CA ALA A 15 -4.29 -8.86 -9.13
C ALA A 15 -3.44 -9.72 -8.17
N GLU A 16 -2.17 -9.95 -8.51
CA GLU A 16 -1.24 -10.68 -7.64
C GLU A 16 -0.93 -9.88 -6.38
N GLU A 17 -0.74 -8.57 -6.55
CA GLU A 17 -0.51 -7.63 -5.47
C GLU A 17 -1.71 -7.59 -4.51
N GLN A 18 -2.94 -7.50 -5.04
CA GLN A 18 -4.15 -7.50 -4.22
C GLN A 18 -4.30 -8.80 -3.42
N VAL A 19 -4.08 -9.96 -4.05
CA VAL A 19 -4.16 -11.26 -3.36
C VAL A 19 -3.08 -11.39 -2.29
N PHE A 20 -1.88 -10.85 -2.53
CA PHE A 20 -0.81 -10.82 -1.56
C PHE A 20 -1.16 -9.93 -0.35
N TRP A 21 -1.54 -8.66 -0.57
CA TRP A 21 -1.90 -7.75 0.51
C TRP A 21 -3.19 -8.13 1.25
N SER A 22 -4.07 -8.91 0.63
CA SER A 22 -5.24 -9.46 1.33
C SER A 22 -4.87 -10.55 2.34
N LYS A 23 -3.69 -11.18 2.17
CA LYS A 23 -3.21 -12.28 3.02
C LYS A 23 -2.11 -11.83 3.99
N GLU A 24 -1.28 -10.89 3.57
CA GLU A 24 -0.09 -10.46 4.31
C GLU A 24 -0.33 -9.14 5.06
N ASP A 25 0.22 -9.00 6.26
CA ASP A 25 0.13 -7.77 7.04
C ASP A 25 1.09 -6.70 6.50
N SER A 26 0.52 -5.63 5.92
CA SER A 26 1.24 -4.49 5.36
C SER A 26 2.14 -3.73 6.37
N THR A 27 1.92 -3.91 7.67
CA THR A 27 2.72 -3.23 8.71
C THR A 27 4.15 -3.75 8.84
N ASP A 28 4.45 -4.93 8.28
CA ASP A 28 5.79 -5.51 8.26
C ASP A 28 6.63 -5.09 7.05
N TYR A 29 5.99 -4.57 6.02
CA TYR A 29 6.62 -4.18 4.75
C TYR A 29 6.68 -2.66 4.58
N LEU A 30 5.72 -1.92 5.14
CA LEU A 30 5.62 -0.47 4.99
C LEU A 30 6.00 0.28 6.26
N ASP A 31 6.76 1.37 6.08
CA ASP A 31 7.14 2.28 7.16
C ASP A 31 5.98 3.23 7.50
N TRP A 32 5.08 2.77 8.36
CA TRP A 32 3.97 3.60 8.82
C TRP A 32 4.42 4.84 9.61
N THR A 33 5.67 4.91 10.08
CA THR A 33 6.19 6.11 10.74
C THR A 33 6.42 7.27 9.77
N LYS A 34 6.62 6.96 8.48
CA LYS A 34 6.71 7.94 7.39
C LYS A 34 5.37 8.26 6.76
N ALA A 35 4.29 7.56 7.14
CA ALA A 35 2.98 7.83 6.60
C ALA A 35 2.50 9.22 7.04
N GLN A 36 2.21 10.08 6.07
CA GLN A 36 1.75 11.44 6.29
C GLN A 36 0.26 11.54 5.97
N LYS A 37 -0.50 12.23 6.83
CA LYS A 37 -1.87 12.63 6.52
C LYS A 37 -1.81 13.67 5.39
N VAL A 38 -2.33 13.32 4.23
CA VAL A 38 -2.46 14.22 3.08
C VAL A 38 -3.93 14.54 2.84
N VAL A 39 -4.22 15.81 2.56
CA VAL A 39 -5.53 16.25 2.08
C VAL A 39 -5.43 16.32 0.56
N LEU A 40 -6.35 15.69 -0.15
CA LEU A 40 -6.40 15.66 -1.62
C LEU A 40 -7.55 16.54 -2.12
N PRO A 41 -7.44 17.89 -2.03
CA PRO A 41 -8.57 18.79 -2.27
C PRO A 41 -9.05 18.80 -3.73
N ASN A 42 -8.20 18.37 -4.68
CA ASN A 42 -8.47 18.38 -6.11
C ASN A 42 -8.57 16.97 -6.71
N LEU A 43 -8.81 15.94 -5.88
CA LEU A 43 -8.96 14.58 -6.39
C LEU A 43 -10.23 14.50 -7.26
N LYS A 44 -10.06 14.30 -8.57
CA LYS A 44 -11.20 14.11 -9.46
C LYS A 44 -11.87 12.76 -9.15
N PRO A 45 -13.20 12.71 -8.96
CA PRO A 45 -13.89 11.44 -8.82
C PRO A 45 -13.69 10.63 -10.11
N THR A 46 -13.23 9.39 -9.97
CA THR A 46 -13.12 8.47 -11.11
C THR A 46 -14.34 7.58 -11.12
N THR A 47 -14.89 7.32 -12.31
CA THR A 47 -16.06 6.46 -12.50
C THR A 47 -15.70 4.98 -12.67
N LYS A 48 -14.47 4.59 -12.32
CA LYS A 48 -14.08 3.18 -12.33
C LYS A 48 -14.66 2.50 -11.09
N THR A 49 -15.67 1.67 -11.29
CA THR A 49 -16.14 0.72 -10.28
C THR A 49 -15.03 -0.29 -10.02
N ILE A 50 -14.54 -0.31 -8.79
CA ILE A 50 -13.61 -1.32 -8.25
C ILE A 50 -14.33 -2.66 -8.02
#